data_AF-A0A4V3HUQ3-F1
#
_entry.id   AF-A0A4V3HUQ3-F1
#
_cell.length_a   1.000
_cell.length_b   1.000
_cell.length_c   1.000
_cell.angle_alpha   90.00
_cell.angle_beta   90.00
_cell.angle_gamma   90.00
#
_symmetry.space_group_name_H-M   'P 1'
#
loop_
_entity.id
_entity.type
_entity.pdbx_description
1 polymer ?
#
loop_
_entity_poly.entity_id
_entity_poly.type
_entity_poly.pdbx_seq_one_letter_code
_entity_poly.pdbx_strand_id
1 'polypeptide(L)'
;MSLKVTPEELEQHAALADSVANLLIDKHQKLSGQMADLLESRWKGAGAEACQAAWNEWNKGFRLMINGLADEAQALRLAANSYRNTDGASAGRFGDADKQL
;
A
#
# COMPACT_ATOMS: atom_id res chain seq x y z
N MET A 1 20.56 -20.97 9.22
CA MET A 1 20.34 -19.51 9.30
C MET A 1 18.84 -19.33 9.47
N SER A 2 18.36 -18.86 10.61
CA SER A 2 16.92 -18.66 10.86
C SER A 2 16.51 -17.33 10.21
N LEU A 3 15.47 -17.36 9.38
CA LEU A 3 14.83 -16.15 8.86
C LEU A 3 14.34 -15.30 10.04
N LYS A 4 14.73 -14.02 10.09
CA LYS A 4 14.26 -13.08 11.12
C LYS A 4 12.82 -12.62 10.90
N VAL A 5 12.26 -12.89 9.72
CA VAL A 5 10.89 -12.54 9.32
C VAL A 5 10.34 -13.68 8.46
N THR A 6 9.13 -14.16 8.75
CA THR A 6 8.49 -15.25 7.99
C THR A 6 7.73 -14.72 6.78
N PRO A 7 7.48 -15.55 5.75
CA PRO A 7 6.58 -15.19 4.64
C PRO A 7 5.19 -14.74 5.13
N GLU A 8 4.67 -15.36 6.19
CA GLU A 8 3.36 -15.02 6.77
C GLU A 8 3.35 -13.62 7.38
N GLU A 9 4.41 -13.24 8.09
CA GLU A 9 4.55 -11.87 8.64
C GLU A 9 4.58 -10.83 7.52
N LEU A 10 5.31 -11.09 6.43
CA LEU A 10 5.36 -10.19 5.27
C LEU A 10 3.98 -10.01 4.61
N GLU A 11 3.21 -11.09 4.43
CA GLU A 11 1.85 -11.01 3.88
C GLU A 11 0.90 -10.25 4.81
N GLN A 12 1.02 -10.43 6.12
CA GLN A 12 0.21 -9.68 7.10
C GLN A 12 0.48 -8.18 7.01
N HIS A 13 1.75 -7.78 6.90
CA HIS A 13 2.12 -6.38 6.72
C HIS A 13 1.65 -5.83 5.37
N ALA A 14 1.72 -6.61 4.29
CA ALA A 14 1.17 -6.21 3.00
C ALA A 14 -0.34 -5.98 3.05
N ALA A 15 -1.08 -6.88 3.71
CA ALA A 15 -2.53 -6.75 3.91
C ALA A 15 -2.89 -5.54 4.78
N LEU A 16 -2.06 -5.21 5.77
CA LEU A 16 -2.22 -4.00 6.58
C LEU A 16 -2.06 -2.73 5.72
N ALA A 17 -1.01 -2.66 4.89
CA ALA A 17 -0.79 -1.53 3.99
C ALA A 17 -1.98 -1.31 3.04
N ASP A 18 -2.51 -2.37 2.43
CA ASP A 18 -3.72 -2.30 1.59
C ASP A 18 -4.95 -1.84 2.39
N SER A 19 -5.12 -2.34 3.61
CA SER A 19 -6.26 -1.96 4.47
C SER A 19 -6.21 -0.47 4.85
N VAL A 20 -5.01 0.03 5.14
CA VAL A 20 -4.77 1.45 5.41
C VAL A 20 -5.04 2.28 4.15
N ALA A 21 -4.56 1.85 2.99
CA ALA A 21 -4.82 2.54 1.72
C ALA A 21 -6.32 2.66 1.44
N ASN A 22 -7.08 1.57 1.58
CA ASN A 22 -8.53 1.57 1.38
C ASN A 22 -9.25 2.51 2.36
N LEU A 23 -8.91 2.46 3.65
CA LEU A 23 -9.48 3.35 4.66
C LEU A 23 -9.21 4.84 4.33
N LEU A 24 -8.00 5.15 3.87
CA LEU A 24 -7.62 6.49 3.48
C LEU A 24 -8.39 6.96 2.25
N ILE A 25 -8.58 6.09 1.25
CA ILE A 25 -9.39 6.37 0.05
C ILE A 25 -10.83 6.71 0.46
N ASP A 26 -11.45 5.90 1.32
CA ASP A 26 -12.82 6.14 1.77
C ASP A 26 -12.99 7.48 2.49
N LYS A 27 -12.03 7.82 3.37
CA LYS A 27 -12.03 9.12 4.07
C LYS A 27 -11.80 10.26 3.11
N HIS A 28 -10.90 10.10 2.15
CA HIS A 28 -10.60 11.11 1.15
C HIS A 28 -11.78 11.39 0.23
N GLN A 29 -12.52 10.35 -0.21
CA GLN A 29 -13.72 10.52 -1.01
C GLN A 29 -14.78 11.36 -0.28
N LYS A 30 -15.00 11.11 1.02
CA LYS A 30 -15.91 11.90 1.85
C LYS A 30 -15.49 13.36 1.94
N LEU A 31 -14.21 13.60 2.22
CA LEU A 31 -13.65 14.95 2.27
C LEU A 31 -13.74 15.66 0.92
N SER A 32 -13.49 14.94 -0.18
CA SER A 32 -13.58 15.48 -1.53
C SER A 32 -14.98 15.94 -1.88
N GLY A 33 -16.02 15.21 -1.46
CA GLY A 33 -17.41 15.65 -1.62
C GLY A 33 -17.67 16.96 -0.87
N GLN A 34 -17.28 17.03 0.40
CA GLN A 34 -17.44 18.25 1.21
C GLN A 34 -16.67 19.45 0.63
N MET A 35 -15.48 19.21 0.06
CA MET A 35 -14.71 20.27 -0.57
C MET A 35 -15.27 20.71 -1.90
N ALA A 36 -15.83 19.80 -2.70
CA ALA A 36 -16.55 20.16 -3.92
C ALA A 36 -17.73 21.07 -3.55
N ASP A 37 -18.56 20.67 -2.58
CA ASP A 37 -19.71 21.48 -2.12
C ASP A 37 -19.30 22.89 -1.68
N LEU A 38 -18.21 23.01 -0.93
CA LEU A 38 -17.69 24.30 -0.46
C LEU A 38 -17.17 25.18 -1.62
N LEU A 39 -16.40 24.61 -2.55
CA LEU A 39 -15.79 25.35 -3.67
C LEU A 39 -16.78 25.67 -4.80
N GLU A 40 -17.79 24.81 -5.01
CA GLU A 40 -18.89 25.03 -5.96
C GLU A 40 -19.95 25.98 -5.42
N SER A 41 -19.95 26.27 -4.11
CA SER A 41 -20.81 27.28 -3.50
C SER A 41 -20.58 28.69 -4.07
N ARG A 42 -21.36 29.66 -3.57
CA ARG A 42 -21.19 31.09 -3.88
C ARG A 42 -19.90 31.70 -3.31
N TRP A 43 -19.04 30.92 -2.67
CA TRP A 43 -17.73 31.39 -2.23
C TRP A 43 -16.81 31.65 -3.43
N LYS A 44 -16.35 32.90 -3.56
CA LYS A 44 -15.51 33.39 -4.66
C LYS A 44 -14.45 34.38 -4.13
N GLY A 45 -13.47 34.68 -4.98
CA GLY A 45 -12.35 35.58 -4.69
C GLY A 45 -11.07 34.86 -4.31
N ALA A 46 -10.02 35.62 -4.03
CA ALA A 46 -8.65 35.09 -3.83
C ALA A 46 -8.54 34.00 -2.76
N GLY A 47 -9.35 34.05 -1.71
CA GLY A 47 -9.39 33.00 -0.69
C GLY A 47 -9.91 31.66 -1.21
N ALA A 48 -10.95 31.68 -2.05
CA ALA A 48 -11.49 30.48 -2.68
C ALA A 48 -10.49 29.88 -3.69
N GLU A 49 -9.80 30.74 -4.45
CA GLU A 49 -8.75 30.33 -5.40
C GLU A 49 -7.56 29.69 -4.68
N ALA A 50 -7.07 30.31 -3.60
CA ALA A 50 -6.00 29.75 -2.77
C ALA A 50 -6.40 28.42 -2.14
N CYS A 51 -7.64 28.30 -1.65
CA CYS A 51 -8.18 27.05 -1.13
C CYS A 51 -8.22 25.96 -2.21
N GLN A 52 -8.68 26.29 -3.43
CA GLN A 52 -8.71 25.34 -4.54
C GLN A 52 -7.31 24.90 -4.96
N ALA A 53 -6.33 25.82 -4.98
CA ALA A 53 -4.94 25.48 -5.25
C ALA A 53 -4.36 24.52 -4.18
N ALA A 54 -4.60 24.81 -2.89
CA ALA A 54 -4.19 23.95 -1.80
C ALA A 54 -4.86 22.56 -1.85
N TRP A 55 -6.15 22.51 -2.17
CA TRP A 55 -6.89 21.26 -2.35
C TRP A 55 -6.34 20.42 -3.50
N ASN A 56 -6.01 21.05 -4.63
CA ASN A 56 -5.39 20.37 -5.77
C ASN A 56 -4.03 19.76 -5.40
N GLU A 57 -3.22 20.46 -4.60
CA GLU A 57 -1.93 19.95 -4.15
C GLU A 57 -2.10 18.79 -3.16
N TRP A 58 -3.03 18.91 -2.21
CA TRP A 58 -3.41 17.82 -1.32
C TRP A 58 -3.81 16.56 -2.09
N ASN A 59 -4.63 16.68 -3.15
CA ASN A 59 -5.03 15.55 -3.99
C ASN A 59 -3.86 14.88 -4.74
N LYS A 60 -2.81 15.63 -5.09
CA LYS A 60 -1.59 15.04 -5.65
C LYS A 60 -0.83 14.24 -4.58
N GLY A 61 -0.58 14.85 -3.42
CA GLY A 61 0.10 14.19 -2.31
C GLY A 61 -0.63 12.94 -1.83
N PHE A 62 -1.96 13.00 -1.76
CA PHE A 62 -2.80 11.86 -1.40
C PHE A 62 -2.63 10.69 -2.38
N ARG A 63 -2.64 10.95 -3.69
CA ARG A 63 -2.38 9.90 -4.70
C ARG A 63 -1.00 9.28 -4.57
N LEU A 64 0.03 10.09 -4.30
CA LEU A 64 1.39 9.59 -4.06
C LEU A 64 1.46 8.69 -2.83
N MET A 65 0.78 9.06 -1.74
CA MET A 65 0.70 8.25 -0.53
C MET A 65 0.01 6.90 -0.78
N ILE A 66 -1.12 6.88 -1.50
CA ILE A 66 -1.82 5.63 -1.85
C ILE A 66 -0.95 4.73 -2.74
N ASN A 67 -0.27 5.31 -3.74
CA ASN A 67 0.65 4.55 -4.58
C ASN A 67 1.80 3.96 -3.76
N GLY A 68 2.39 4.73 -2.84
CA GLY A 68 3.46 4.24 -1.96
C GLY A 68 3.03 3.06 -1.08
N LEU A 69 1.81 3.08 -0.54
CA LEU A 69 1.26 1.96 0.22
C LEU A 69 1.05 0.71 -0.65
N ALA A 70 0.58 0.89 -1.89
CA ALA A 70 0.42 -0.21 -2.84
C ALA A 70 1.78 -0.82 -3.25
N ASP A 71 2.78 0.03 -3.50
CA ASP A 71 4.15 -0.37 -3.83
C ASP A 71 4.78 -1.15 -2.66
N GLU A 72 4.59 -0.68 -1.41
CA GLU A 72 5.03 -1.37 -0.20
C GLU A 72 4.38 -2.76 -0.08
N ALA A 73 3.04 -2.83 -0.23
CA ALA A 73 2.32 -4.09 -0.17
C ALA A 73 2.79 -5.07 -1.25
N GLN A 74 3.07 -4.58 -2.47
CA GLN A 74 3.62 -5.40 -3.54
C GLN A 74 5.03 -5.90 -3.22
N ALA A 75 5.92 -5.04 -2.73
CA ALA A 75 7.28 -5.41 -2.39
C ALA A 75 7.32 -6.49 -1.29
N LEU A 76 6.47 -6.37 -0.27
CA LEU A 76 6.34 -7.35 0.81
C LEU A 76 5.88 -8.72 0.29
N ARG A 77 4.89 -8.75 -0.62
CA ARG A 77 4.43 -9.99 -1.26
C ARG A 77 5.49 -10.65 -2.12
N LEU A 78 6.24 -9.85 -2.87
CA LEU A 78 7.37 -10.35 -3.67
C LEU A 78 8.44 -10.99 -2.78
N ALA A 79 8.76 -10.35 -1.65
CA ALA A 79 9.69 -10.91 -0.67
C ALA A 79 9.17 -12.22 -0.05
N ALA A 80 7.89 -12.28 0.35
CA ALA A 80 7.26 -13.50 0.88
C ALA A 80 7.35 -14.67 -0.10
N ASN A 81 7.05 -14.42 -1.38
CA ASN A 81 7.16 -15.43 -2.43
C ASN A 81 8.61 -15.89 -2.66
N SER A 82 9.58 -14.97 -2.62
CA SER A 82 10.99 -15.33 -2.74
C SER A 82 11.45 -16.26 -1.61
N TYR A 83 10.99 -16.03 -0.38
CA TYR A 83 11.31 -16.88 0.76
C TYR A 83 10.71 -18.28 0.63
N ARG A 84 9.41 -18.38 0.29
CA ARG A 84 8.75 -19.68 0.05
C ARG A 84 9.47 -20.51 -1.03
N ASN A 85 9.87 -19.87 -2.13
CA ASN A 85 10.55 -20.56 -3.22
C ASN A 85 11.95 -21.05 -2.80
N THR A 86 12.68 -20.25 -2.02
CA THR A 86 14.00 -20.63 -1.49
C THR A 86 13.90 -21.81 -0.53
N ASP A 87 12.92 -21.81 0.36
CA ASP A 87 12.68 -22.89 1.31
C ASP A 87 12.25 -24.17 0.59
N GLY A 88 11.33 -24.08 -0.38
CA GLY A 88 10.86 -25.21 -1.18
C GLY A 88 11.96 -25.85 -2.02
N ALA A 89 12.81 -25.05 -2.68
CA ALA A 89 13.94 -25.56 -3.47
C ALA A 89 15.00 -26.25 -2.59
N SER A 90 15.22 -25.74 -1.38
CA SER A 90 16.13 -26.35 -0.42
C SER A 90 15.59 -27.69 0.08
N ALA A 91 14.32 -27.74 0.49
CA ALA A 91 13.66 -28.97 0.94
C ALA A 91 13.62 -30.07 -0.15
N GLY A 92 13.36 -29.70 -1.41
CA GLY A 92 13.39 -30.65 -2.53
C GLY A 92 14.76 -31.29 -2.73
N ARG A 93 15.84 -30.51 -2.68
CA ARG A 93 17.21 -31.03 -2.83
C ARG A 93 17.62 -31.96 -1.68
N PHE A 94 17.16 -31.70 -0.45
CA PHE A 94 17.41 -32.62 0.67
C PHE A 94 16.60 -33.91 0.56
N GLY A 95 15.32 -33.83 0.16
CA GLY A 95 14.48 -35.02 -0.02
C GLY A 95 14.95 -35.94 -1.15
N ASP A 96 15.53 -35.38 -2.21
CA ASP A 96 16.13 -36.17 -3.30
C ASP A 96 17.48 -36.80 -2.90
N ALA A 97 18.28 -36.11 -2.08
CA ALA A 97 19.54 -36.65 -1.56
C ALA A 97 19.32 -37.79 -0.53
N ASP A 98 18.29 -37.69 0.31
CA ASP A 98 17.93 -38.70 1.31
C ASP A 98 17.38 -39.99 0.67
N LYS A 99 16.75 -39.89 -0.50
CA LYS A 99 16.28 -41.07 -1.29
C LYS A 99 17.39 -41.81 -2.04
N GLN A 100 18.60 -41.26 -2.11
CA GLN A 100 19.73 -41.85 -2.83
C GLN A 100 20.74 -42.58 -1.91
N LEU A 101 20.45 -42.63 -0.61
CA LEU A 101 21.21 -43.36 0.42
C LEU A 101 20.41 -44.56 0.93
#